data_AF-A0A7X0JCY4-F1
#
_entry.id   AF-A0A7X0JCY4-F1
#
_cell.length_a   1.000
_cell.length_b   1.000
_cell.length_c   1.000
_cell.angle_alpha   90.00
_cell.angle_beta   90.00
_cell.angle_gamma   90.00
#
_symmetry.space_group_name_H-M   'P 1'
#
loop_
_entity.id
_entity.type
_entity.pdbx_description
1 polymer ?
#
loop_
_entity_poly.entity_id
_entity_poly.type
_entity_poly.pdbx_seq_one_letter_code
_entity_poly.pdbx_strand_id
1 'polypeptide(L)'
;MTGPLLLLLAQVAASSTSDVVVVGHRAEKELAACLARNCPPAQEVEASLQASVEQFADGRYPDARRTLQRAIDRNKRHAAELPGPVSSLYATLATVAEHEGDAQLWKTASRNNLLTLREQLGATNVATMREELQFADDMVGQNMVVLADDTYAKIQHRAAAHGHPDLGASAAFRRAWLALARDRSRDALRFADEAVTLAGPANNLMAQLREIVRTRVAIRKGDDGAVDALAARVRQTSDAPPVLLYAPPVEDINPPRAIVTLMQNDRAIRYADIGYWIRPDGRIADAEVLRTNGLGQWSPVLLRQVRARRYVPPRLTDGQPGLYRIDRFTVRATIGTPIGTRITQRTGRLSVHVIDLTETDAMSEAHRAHVAKGIPIAMRTTAR
;
A
#
# COMPACT_ATOMS: atom_id res chain seq x y z
N MET A 1 -71.30 12.21 -19.70
CA MET A 1 -70.40 13.14 -20.44
C MET A 1 -69.18 13.34 -19.56
N THR A 2 -67.97 13.19 -20.14
CA THR A 2 -66.62 13.46 -19.58
C THR A 2 -66.28 12.71 -18.27
N GLY A 3 -65.45 11.67 -18.21
CA GLY A 3 -64.09 11.52 -18.75
C GLY A 3 -63.14 11.26 -17.55
N PRO A 4 -62.38 10.15 -17.50
CA PRO A 4 -61.60 9.75 -16.31
C PRO A 4 -60.22 10.40 -16.32
N LEU A 5 -59.73 10.88 -15.17
CA LEU A 5 -58.33 11.28 -15.01
C LEU A 5 -57.67 10.43 -13.91
N LEU A 6 -56.92 9.42 -14.36
CA LEU A 6 -55.92 8.71 -13.59
C LEU A 6 -54.85 9.70 -13.11
N LEU A 7 -54.68 9.82 -11.79
CA LEU A 7 -53.47 10.38 -11.18
C LEU A 7 -52.57 9.20 -10.77
N LEU A 8 -51.63 8.86 -11.66
CA LEU A 8 -50.45 8.08 -11.31
C LEU A 8 -49.60 8.90 -10.32
N LEU A 9 -49.42 8.38 -9.11
CA LEU A 9 -48.32 8.76 -8.23
C LEU A 9 -47.04 8.10 -8.77
N ALA A 10 -46.37 8.78 -9.70
CA ALA A 10 -44.98 8.46 -10.04
C ALA A 10 -44.10 8.90 -8.86
N GLN A 11 -43.58 7.91 -8.12
CA GLN A 11 -42.49 8.13 -7.17
C GLN A 11 -41.29 8.66 -7.95
N VAL A 12 -40.89 9.89 -7.64
CA VAL A 12 -39.62 10.46 -8.06
C VAL A 12 -38.55 9.68 -7.31
N ALA A 13 -37.99 8.65 -7.95
CA ALA A 13 -36.72 8.11 -7.55
C ALA A 13 -35.70 9.23 -7.71
N ALA A 14 -35.22 9.77 -6.57
CA ALA A 14 -34.05 10.62 -6.55
C ALA A 14 -32.88 9.76 -7.04
N SER A 15 -32.60 9.84 -8.34
CA SER A 15 -31.34 9.39 -8.91
C SER A 15 -30.26 10.26 -8.27
N SER A 16 -29.64 9.77 -7.21
CA SER A 16 -28.35 10.29 -6.74
C SER A 16 -27.36 10.01 -7.86
N THR A 17 -27.16 11.01 -8.71
CA THR A 17 -26.03 11.08 -9.62
C THR A 17 -24.77 10.91 -8.78
N SER A 18 -24.18 9.72 -8.83
CA SER A 18 -22.82 9.50 -8.38
C SER A 18 -21.94 10.40 -9.26
N ASP A 19 -21.40 11.46 -8.66
CA ASP A 19 -20.44 12.33 -9.32
C ASP A 19 -19.31 11.47 -9.90
N VAL A 20 -19.18 11.46 -11.21
CA VAL A 20 -17.97 10.96 -11.88
C VAL A 20 -16.91 12.03 -11.64
N VAL A 21 -16.06 11.81 -10.64
CA VAL A 21 -14.92 12.69 -10.37
C VAL A 21 -13.92 12.54 -11.52
N VAL A 22 -13.99 13.46 -12.48
CA VAL A 22 -12.94 13.63 -13.48
C VAL A 22 -11.73 14.22 -12.78
N VAL A 23 -10.72 13.39 -12.51
CA VAL A 23 -9.41 13.84 -12.01
C VAL A 23 -8.69 14.55 -13.17
N GLY A 24 -8.91 15.86 -13.30
CA GLY A 24 -8.07 16.71 -14.14
C GLY A 24 -6.73 17.00 -13.47
N HIS A 25 -5.72 17.40 -14.25
CA HIS A 25 -4.37 17.80 -13.81
C HIS A 25 -4.33 19.01 -12.89
N ARG A 26 -4.94 18.86 -11.71
CA ARG A 26 -5.20 19.92 -10.76
C ARG A 26 -4.07 20.03 -9.77
N ALA A 27 -3.51 18.92 -9.29
CA ALA A 27 -2.42 18.98 -8.33
C ALA A 27 -1.16 19.59 -8.94
N GLU A 28 -0.88 19.33 -10.23
CA GLU A 28 0.25 19.95 -10.93
C GLU A 28 0.07 21.47 -11.11
N LYS A 29 -1.16 21.93 -11.39
CA LYS A 29 -1.48 23.36 -11.46
C LYS A 29 -1.37 24.02 -10.09
N GLU A 30 -1.85 23.35 -9.05
CA GLU A 30 -1.75 23.82 -7.67
C GLU A 30 -0.29 23.93 -7.22
N LEU A 31 0.55 22.94 -7.54
CA LEU A 31 2.00 23.01 -7.32
C LEU A 31 2.63 24.17 -8.09
N ALA A 32 2.34 24.32 -9.39
CA ALA A 32 2.87 25.42 -10.20
C ALA A 32 2.49 26.79 -9.62
N ALA A 33 1.24 26.96 -9.19
CA ALA A 33 0.79 28.18 -8.52
C ALA A 33 1.44 28.39 -7.15
N CYS A 34 1.73 27.32 -6.40
CA CYS A 34 2.45 27.36 -5.12
C CYS A 34 3.87 27.88 -5.33
N LEU A 35 4.58 27.32 -6.32
CA LEU A 35 5.94 27.71 -6.65
C LEU A 35 6.00 29.15 -7.18
N ALA A 36 5.05 29.56 -8.04
CA ALA A 36 5.00 30.92 -8.58
C ALA A 36 4.82 32.00 -7.50
N ARG A 37 4.12 31.70 -6.40
CA ARG A 37 3.92 32.61 -5.27
C ARG A 37 4.94 32.45 -4.13
N ASN A 38 5.95 31.60 -4.29
CA ASN A 38 6.90 31.23 -3.23
C ASN A 38 6.20 30.80 -1.94
N CYS A 39 5.30 29.83 -2.04
CA CYS A 39 4.55 29.35 -0.89
C CYS A 39 5.45 28.83 0.26
N PRO A 40 4.98 28.84 1.51
CA PRO A 40 5.75 28.31 2.65
C PRO A 40 6.15 26.83 2.44
N PRO A 41 7.28 26.38 3.02
CA PRO A 41 7.79 25.01 2.81
C PRO A 41 6.76 23.90 3.06
N ALA A 42 5.96 24.00 4.12
CA ALA A 42 4.93 23.00 4.42
C ALA A 42 3.91 22.88 3.27
N GLN A 43 3.46 24.01 2.71
CA GLN A 43 2.51 24.05 1.60
C GLN A 43 3.15 23.54 0.30
N GLU A 44 4.43 23.83 0.07
CA GLU A 44 5.14 23.36 -1.12
C GLU A 44 5.36 21.84 -1.09
N VAL A 45 5.77 21.29 0.06
CA VAL A 45 5.94 19.84 0.27
C VAL A 45 4.62 19.12 -0.03
N GLU A 46 3.53 19.63 0.54
CA GLU A 46 2.20 19.10 0.34
C GLU A 46 1.76 19.10 -1.13
N ALA A 47 1.85 20.24 -1.81
CA ALA A 47 1.50 20.36 -3.22
C ALA A 47 2.39 19.45 -4.10
N SER A 48 3.66 19.29 -3.74
CA SER A 48 4.59 18.40 -4.44
C SER A 48 4.23 16.93 -4.27
N LEU A 49 3.85 16.52 -3.06
CA LEU A 49 3.37 15.15 -2.78
C LEU A 49 2.12 14.85 -3.61
N GLN A 50 1.10 15.72 -3.56
CA GLN A 50 -0.13 15.55 -4.34
C GLN A 50 0.13 15.45 -5.84
N ALA A 51 0.94 16.37 -6.40
CA ALA A 51 1.28 16.33 -7.82
C ALA A 51 2.03 15.05 -8.19
N SER A 52 2.95 14.58 -7.34
CA SER A 52 3.69 13.34 -7.58
C SER A 52 2.83 12.09 -7.48
N VAL A 53 1.85 12.07 -6.57
CA VAL A 53 0.89 10.97 -6.43
C VAL A 53 -0.04 10.91 -7.64
N GLU A 54 -0.50 12.06 -8.14
CA GLU A 54 -1.30 12.13 -9.37
C GLU A 54 -0.48 11.64 -10.58
N GLN A 55 0.75 12.13 -10.73
CA GLN A 55 1.68 11.66 -11.77
C GLN A 55 1.94 10.14 -11.66
N PHE A 56 2.10 9.62 -10.44
CA PHE A 56 2.26 8.19 -10.20
C PHE A 56 1.01 7.41 -10.59
N ALA A 57 -0.19 7.84 -10.17
CA ALA A 57 -1.48 7.25 -10.53
C ALA A 57 -1.70 7.28 -12.06
N ASP A 58 -1.13 8.27 -12.75
CA ASP A 58 -1.10 8.31 -14.22
C ASP A 58 -0.03 7.42 -14.88
N GLY A 59 0.77 6.69 -14.11
CA GLY A 59 1.87 5.91 -14.64
C GLY A 59 3.01 6.78 -15.21
N ARG A 60 2.98 8.09 -14.96
CA ARG A 60 4.05 9.05 -15.30
C ARG A 60 5.15 9.02 -14.24
N TYR A 61 5.69 7.84 -13.97
CA TYR A 61 6.71 7.65 -12.95
C TYR A 61 7.95 8.56 -13.11
N PRO A 62 8.47 8.80 -14.34
CA PRO A 62 9.60 9.71 -14.51
C PRO A 62 9.28 11.15 -14.10
N ASP A 63 8.02 11.57 -14.22
CA ASP A 63 7.56 12.91 -13.84
C ASP A 63 7.42 12.99 -12.32
N ALA A 64 6.77 12.01 -11.70
CA ALA A 64 6.65 11.86 -10.25
C ALA A 64 8.04 11.92 -9.57
N ARG A 65 9.00 11.15 -10.10
CA ARG A 65 10.39 11.14 -9.62
C ARG A 65 11.03 12.53 -9.68
N ARG A 66 10.91 13.23 -10.83
CA ARG A 66 11.48 14.58 -10.98
C ARG A 66 10.83 15.59 -10.04
N THR A 67 9.51 15.53 -9.88
CA THR A 67 8.75 16.38 -8.95
C THR A 67 9.27 16.21 -7.52
N LEU A 68 9.38 14.97 -7.06
CA LEU A 68 9.84 14.63 -5.71
C LEU A 68 11.30 15.01 -5.46
N GLN A 69 12.20 14.70 -6.39
CA GLN A 69 13.62 15.07 -6.26
C GLN A 69 13.80 16.59 -6.12
N ARG A 70 13.08 17.36 -6.96
CA ARG A 70 13.11 18.83 -6.88
C ARG A 70 12.52 19.34 -5.56
N ALA A 71 11.44 18.74 -5.08
CA ALA A 71 10.83 19.11 -3.80
C ALA A 71 11.77 18.81 -2.63
N ILE A 72 12.44 17.66 -2.64
CA ILE A 72 13.46 17.30 -1.65
C ILE A 72 14.60 18.31 -1.65
N ASP A 73 15.11 18.69 -2.82
CA ASP A 73 16.23 19.64 -2.89
C ASP A 73 15.88 21.01 -2.32
N ARG A 74 14.64 21.48 -2.50
CA ARG A 74 14.16 22.73 -1.91
C ARG A 74 13.88 22.62 -0.41
N ASN A 75 13.36 21.48 0.05
CA ASN A 75 12.78 21.35 1.39
C ASN A 75 13.64 20.60 2.41
N LYS A 76 14.70 19.87 2.01
CA LYS A 76 15.52 19.05 2.93
C LYS A 76 16.13 19.82 4.10
N ARG A 77 16.41 21.12 3.92
CA ARG A 77 16.93 22.00 4.99
C ARG A 77 15.88 22.30 6.08
N HIS A 78 14.60 22.14 5.78
CA HIS A 78 13.49 22.35 6.70
C HIS A 78 13.15 21.09 7.52
N ALA A 79 13.98 20.05 7.48
CA ALA A 79 13.74 18.78 8.17
C ALA A 79 13.53 18.95 9.69
N ALA A 80 14.20 19.91 10.33
CA ALA A 80 13.99 20.17 11.76
C ALA A 80 12.60 20.74 12.08
N GLU A 81 12.07 21.59 11.19
CA GLU A 81 10.75 22.23 11.33
C GLU A 81 9.62 21.29 10.86
N LEU A 82 9.91 20.47 9.84
CA LEU A 82 8.95 19.64 9.12
C LEU A 82 9.47 18.19 8.96
N PRO A 83 9.81 17.48 10.05
CA PRO A 83 10.45 16.17 9.97
C PRO A 83 9.57 15.14 9.26
N GLY A 84 8.28 15.08 9.61
CA GLY A 84 7.30 14.22 8.96
C GLY A 84 7.13 14.54 7.47
N PRO A 85 6.75 15.78 7.09
CA PRO A 85 6.56 16.14 5.69
C PRO A 85 7.81 15.91 4.81
N VAL A 86 9.00 16.25 5.29
CA VAL A 86 10.26 16.01 4.52
C VAL A 86 10.55 14.52 4.41
N SER A 87 10.34 13.74 5.47
CA SER A 87 10.41 12.28 5.44
C SER A 87 9.44 11.68 4.42
N SER A 88 8.20 12.18 4.36
CA SER A 88 7.19 11.72 3.38
C SER A 88 7.64 11.93 1.94
N LEU A 89 8.35 13.01 1.59
CA LEU A 89 8.91 13.18 0.25
C LEU A 89 9.88 12.04 -0.12
N TYR A 90 10.73 11.64 0.82
CA TYR A 90 11.64 10.52 0.60
C TYR A 90 10.91 9.17 0.54
N ALA A 91 9.90 8.96 1.40
CA ALA A 91 9.07 7.76 1.38
C ALA A 91 8.36 7.60 0.02
N THR A 92 7.69 8.65 -0.46
CA THR A 92 7.01 8.65 -1.77
C THR A 92 8.02 8.46 -2.91
N LEU A 93 9.21 9.06 -2.83
CA LEU A 93 10.27 8.84 -3.82
C LEU A 93 10.75 7.39 -3.84
N ALA A 94 10.83 6.72 -2.68
CA ALA A 94 11.17 5.31 -2.60
C ALA A 94 10.10 4.45 -3.29
N THR A 95 8.81 4.71 -3.04
CA THR A 95 7.71 4.02 -3.73
C THR A 95 7.77 4.21 -5.25
N VAL A 96 7.99 5.45 -5.72
CA VAL A 96 8.17 5.71 -7.16
C VAL A 96 9.35 4.91 -7.72
N ALA A 97 10.51 4.94 -7.04
CA ALA A 97 11.71 4.22 -7.46
C ALA A 97 11.50 2.70 -7.52
N GLU A 98 10.74 2.15 -6.56
CA GLU A 98 10.34 0.74 -6.58
C GLU A 98 9.50 0.41 -7.81
N HIS A 99 8.46 1.19 -8.11
CA HIS A 99 7.66 0.93 -9.32
C HIS A 99 8.45 1.20 -10.60
N GLU A 100 9.48 2.06 -10.56
CA GLU A 100 10.33 2.34 -11.70
C GLU A 100 11.40 1.30 -12.00
N GLY A 101 11.84 0.48 -11.05
CA GLY A 101 13.04 -0.33 -11.29
C GLY A 101 14.30 0.11 -10.59
N ASP A 102 14.32 1.31 -10.02
CA ASP A 102 15.54 1.96 -9.58
C ASP A 102 15.90 1.57 -8.15
N ALA A 103 16.50 0.38 -8.01
CA ALA A 103 16.88 -0.16 -6.71
C ALA A 103 17.88 0.72 -5.95
N GLN A 104 18.71 1.49 -6.65
CA GLN A 104 19.68 2.38 -6.01
C GLN A 104 19.00 3.62 -5.48
N LEU A 105 18.12 4.26 -6.28
CA LEU A 105 17.33 5.39 -5.82
C LEU A 105 16.40 4.99 -4.67
N TRP A 106 15.76 3.82 -4.74
CA TRP A 106 14.97 3.25 -3.65
C TRP A 106 15.79 3.16 -2.35
N LYS A 107 16.98 2.54 -2.39
CA LYS A 107 17.87 2.44 -1.22
C LYS A 107 18.21 3.81 -0.63
N THR A 108 18.60 4.76 -1.48
CA THR A 108 18.98 6.10 -1.03
C THR A 108 17.80 6.85 -0.43
N ALA A 109 16.63 6.81 -1.08
CA ALA A 109 15.42 7.48 -0.61
C ALA A 109 14.91 6.87 0.71
N SER A 110 14.78 5.54 0.81
CA SER A 110 14.36 4.87 2.05
C SER A 110 15.33 5.12 3.21
N ARG A 111 16.64 5.18 2.94
CA ARG A 111 17.62 5.54 3.99
C ARG A 111 17.44 6.98 4.46
N ASN A 112 17.30 7.93 3.54
CA ASN A 112 17.16 9.35 3.88
C ASN A 112 15.84 9.65 4.58
N ASN A 113 14.78 8.93 4.24
CA ASN A 113 13.52 8.95 4.97
C ASN A 113 13.74 8.63 6.46
N LEU A 114 14.35 7.48 6.76
CA LEU A 114 14.61 7.06 8.14
C LEU A 114 15.60 7.97 8.87
N LEU A 115 16.66 8.42 8.19
CA LEU A 115 17.63 9.34 8.80
C LEU A 115 16.98 10.66 9.19
N THR A 116 16.13 11.21 8.31
CA THR A 116 15.37 12.43 8.60
C THR A 116 14.57 12.28 9.89
N LEU A 117 13.81 11.18 10.05
CA LEU A 117 13.04 10.97 11.28
C LEU A 117 13.92 10.69 12.50
N ARG A 118 14.98 9.89 12.35
CA ARG A 118 15.87 9.54 13.47
C ARG A 118 16.62 10.76 14.01
N GLU A 119 17.13 11.62 13.13
CA GLU A 119 17.89 12.81 13.51
C GLU A 119 17.00 13.85 14.21
N GLN A 120 15.75 13.99 13.76
CA GLN A 120 14.87 15.07 14.23
C GLN A 120 13.91 14.64 15.35
N LEU A 121 13.48 13.37 15.37
CA LEU A 121 12.52 12.85 16.35
C LEU A 121 13.13 11.81 17.31
N GLY A 122 14.27 11.22 16.95
CA GLY A 122 14.89 10.11 17.69
C GLY A 122 14.40 8.73 17.25
N ALA A 123 15.22 7.71 17.52
CA ALA A 123 14.98 6.31 17.09
C ALA A 123 13.87 5.57 17.87
N THR A 124 13.45 6.12 19.02
CA THR A 124 12.38 5.59 19.87
C THR A 124 11.06 6.31 19.68
N ASN A 125 11.01 7.36 18.84
CA ASN A 125 9.77 8.02 18.50
C ASN A 125 8.88 7.05 17.68
N VAL A 126 7.58 7.05 17.98
CA VAL A 126 6.60 6.16 17.32
C VAL A 126 6.58 6.36 15.81
N ALA A 127 6.68 7.60 15.32
CA ALA A 127 6.71 7.88 13.88
C ALA A 127 7.94 7.25 13.23
N THR A 128 9.12 7.43 13.84
CA THR A 128 10.37 6.81 13.38
C THR A 128 10.26 5.29 13.35
N MET A 129 9.79 4.66 14.42
CA MET A 129 9.68 3.20 14.48
C MET A 129 8.63 2.64 13.52
N ARG A 130 7.53 3.37 13.28
CA ARG A 130 6.51 2.99 12.28
C ARG A 130 7.09 3.05 10.87
N GLU A 131 7.91 4.05 10.57
CA GLU A 131 8.61 4.15 9.29
C GLU A 131 9.69 3.06 9.13
N GLU A 132 10.42 2.74 10.20
CA GLU A 132 11.36 1.60 10.20
C GLU A 132 10.64 0.27 9.92
N LEU A 133 9.40 0.13 10.41
CA LEU A 133 8.58 -1.04 10.17
C LEU A 133 8.18 -1.14 8.70
N GLN A 134 7.73 -0.03 8.10
CA GLN A 134 7.43 0.04 6.67
C GLN A 134 8.68 -0.25 5.83
N PHE A 135 9.84 0.28 6.19
CA PHE A 135 11.09 0.00 5.48
C PHE A 135 11.43 -1.50 5.49
N ALA A 136 11.14 -2.21 6.58
CA ALA A 136 11.30 -3.67 6.63
C ALA A 136 10.25 -4.40 5.78
N ASP A 137 9.01 -3.89 5.70
CA ASP A 137 7.99 -4.40 4.78
C ASP A 137 8.50 -4.29 3.31
N ASP A 138 9.06 -3.15 2.93
CA ASP A 138 9.64 -2.92 1.59
C ASP A 138 10.83 -3.86 1.31
N MET A 139 11.69 -4.11 2.31
CA MET A 139 12.80 -5.06 2.18
C MET A 139 12.34 -6.47 1.79
N VAL A 140 11.17 -6.91 2.28
CA VAL A 140 10.59 -8.22 1.90
C VAL A 140 10.28 -8.22 0.41
N GLY A 141 9.67 -7.15 -0.12
CA GLY A 141 9.39 -6.98 -1.55
C GLY A 141 10.66 -7.00 -2.40
N GLN A 142 11.78 -6.50 -1.86
CA GLN A 142 13.09 -6.51 -2.51
C GLN A 142 13.90 -7.79 -2.27
N ASN A 143 13.28 -8.86 -1.73
CA ASN A 143 13.91 -10.14 -1.40
C ASN A 143 15.07 -10.05 -0.38
N MET A 144 15.09 -9.01 0.45
CA MET A 144 16.05 -8.82 1.55
C MET A 144 15.50 -9.37 2.87
N VAL A 145 15.00 -10.61 2.81
CA VAL A 145 14.22 -11.26 3.87
C VAL A 145 14.96 -11.34 5.22
N VAL A 146 16.26 -11.63 5.22
CA VAL A 146 17.05 -11.73 6.46
C VAL A 146 17.15 -10.38 7.16
N LEU A 147 17.43 -9.32 6.40
CA LEU A 147 17.53 -7.97 6.94
C LEU A 147 16.17 -7.44 7.42
N ALA A 148 15.08 -7.83 6.76
CA ALA A 148 13.73 -7.52 7.19
C ALA A 148 13.41 -8.16 8.56
N ASP A 149 13.68 -9.46 8.74
CA ASP A 149 13.46 -10.17 10.02
C ASP A 149 14.26 -9.54 11.18
N ASP A 150 15.53 -9.22 10.93
CA ASP A 150 16.39 -8.53 11.90
C ASP A 150 15.85 -7.14 12.27
N THR A 151 15.35 -6.39 11.29
CA THR A 151 14.74 -5.08 11.53
C THR A 151 13.46 -5.21 12.34
N TYR A 152 12.57 -6.16 12.00
CA TYR A 152 11.36 -6.42 12.78
C TYR A 152 11.69 -6.81 14.22
N ALA A 153 12.67 -7.68 14.44
CA ALA A 153 13.08 -8.08 15.79
C ALA A 153 13.57 -6.87 16.61
N LYS A 154 14.37 -5.98 16.01
CA LYS A 154 14.84 -4.75 16.67
C LYS A 154 13.70 -3.80 17.03
N ILE A 155 12.74 -3.60 16.12
CA ILE A 155 11.56 -2.77 16.38
C ILE A 155 10.71 -3.39 17.46
N GLN A 156 10.48 -4.71 17.41
CA GLN A 156 9.73 -5.46 18.40
C GLN A 156 10.27 -5.21 19.81
N HIS A 157 11.57 -5.43 20.02
CA HIS A 157 12.22 -5.22 21.31
C HIS A 157 12.20 -3.75 21.74
N ARG A 158 12.52 -2.81 20.84
CA ARG A 158 12.55 -1.37 21.15
C ARG A 158 11.17 -0.85 21.51
N ALA A 159 10.16 -1.18 20.72
CA ALA A 159 8.79 -0.72 20.95
C ALA A 159 8.23 -1.26 22.27
N ALA A 160 8.48 -2.54 22.59
CA ALA A 160 8.08 -3.11 23.88
C ALA A 160 8.78 -2.42 25.06
N ALA A 161 10.09 -2.15 24.94
CA ALA A 161 10.87 -1.49 26.00
C ALA A 161 10.47 -0.03 26.26
N HIS A 162 9.86 0.64 25.27
CA HIS A 162 9.50 2.06 25.34
C HIS A 162 7.99 2.31 25.42
N GLY A 163 7.20 1.34 25.88
CA GLY A 163 5.76 1.56 26.13
C GLY A 163 4.89 1.61 24.88
N HIS A 164 5.34 0.98 23.79
CA HIS A 164 4.58 0.87 22.54
C HIS A 164 4.27 -0.61 22.20
N PRO A 165 3.52 -1.33 23.07
CA PRO A 165 3.26 -2.76 22.91
C PRO A 165 2.55 -3.11 21.60
N ASP A 166 1.63 -2.26 21.11
CA ASP A 166 0.93 -2.49 19.84
C ASP A 166 1.88 -2.49 18.63
N LEU A 167 2.89 -1.62 18.65
CA LEU A 167 3.91 -1.58 17.60
C LEU A 167 4.86 -2.77 17.71
N GLY A 168 5.20 -3.16 18.95
CA GLY A 168 5.97 -4.38 19.20
C GLY A 168 5.25 -5.63 18.68
N ALA A 169 3.95 -5.74 18.98
CA ALA A 169 3.09 -6.82 18.50
C ALA A 169 2.97 -6.82 16.96
N SER A 170 2.84 -5.64 16.36
CA SER A 170 2.81 -5.49 14.89
C SER A 170 4.10 -5.98 14.21
N ALA A 171 5.25 -5.75 14.84
CA ALA A 171 6.54 -6.27 14.37
C ALA A 171 6.65 -7.79 14.55
N ALA A 172 6.27 -8.32 15.72
CA ALA A 172 6.22 -9.77 15.96
C ALA A 172 5.31 -10.49 14.96
N PHE A 173 4.15 -9.92 14.64
CA PHE A 173 3.24 -10.48 13.64
C PHE A 173 3.86 -10.52 12.23
N ARG A 174 4.60 -9.48 11.82
CA ARG A 174 5.32 -9.48 10.54
C ARG A 174 6.39 -10.57 10.49
N ARG A 175 7.07 -10.84 11.61
CA ARG A 175 7.99 -12.00 11.72
C ARG A 175 7.25 -13.33 11.58
N ALA A 176 6.06 -13.45 12.17
CA ALA A 176 5.21 -14.62 12.00
C ALA A 176 4.85 -14.85 10.52
N TRP A 177 4.44 -13.78 9.83
CA TRP A 177 4.10 -13.82 8.41
C TRP A 177 5.29 -14.17 7.53
N LEU A 178 6.46 -13.60 7.83
CA LEU A 178 7.69 -13.87 7.09
C LEU A 178 8.18 -15.31 7.31
N ALA A 179 8.10 -15.81 8.55
CA ALA A 179 8.37 -17.21 8.87
C ALA A 179 7.42 -18.14 8.12
N LEU A 180 6.13 -17.79 8.07
CA LEU A 180 5.15 -18.51 7.27
C LEU A 180 5.54 -18.48 5.79
N ALA A 181 5.83 -17.33 5.19
CA ALA A 181 6.24 -17.25 3.79
C ALA A 181 7.48 -18.11 3.46
N ARG A 182 8.35 -18.38 4.45
CA ARG A 182 9.57 -19.18 4.37
C ARG A 182 9.39 -20.66 4.77
N ASP A 183 8.15 -21.10 4.91
CA ASP A 183 7.76 -22.44 5.35
C ASP A 183 8.27 -22.86 6.75
N ARG A 184 8.58 -21.87 7.59
CA ARG A 184 8.98 -22.07 9.00
C ARG A 184 7.74 -22.06 9.89
N SER A 185 6.87 -23.05 9.73
CA SER A 185 5.56 -23.09 10.41
C SER A 185 5.65 -23.03 11.94
N ARG A 186 6.68 -23.64 12.56
CA ARG A 186 6.89 -23.58 14.02
C ARG A 186 7.19 -22.14 14.48
N ASP A 187 8.09 -21.45 13.78
CA ASP A 187 8.42 -20.05 14.08
C ASP A 187 7.23 -19.12 13.83
N ALA A 188 6.48 -19.36 12.75
CA ALA A 188 5.29 -18.59 12.43
C ALA A 188 4.27 -18.61 13.59
N LEU A 189 3.99 -19.81 14.12
CA LEU A 189 3.09 -19.96 15.27
C LEU A 189 3.65 -19.27 16.52
N ARG A 190 4.93 -19.50 16.84
CA ARG A 190 5.60 -18.89 18.00
C ARG A 190 5.54 -17.37 17.97
N PHE A 191 5.90 -16.75 16.84
CA PHE A 191 5.86 -15.30 16.69
C PHE A 191 4.43 -14.73 16.71
N ALA A 192 3.44 -15.49 16.22
CA ALA A 192 2.04 -15.06 16.29
C ALA A 192 1.49 -15.10 17.72
N ASP A 193 1.86 -16.10 18.52
CA ASP A 193 1.54 -16.16 19.95
C ASP A 193 2.26 -15.02 20.73
N GLU A 194 3.52 -14.73 20.38
CA GLU A 194 4.29 -13.62 20.94
C GLU A 194 3.64 -12.26 20.62
N ALA A 195 3.14 -12.08 19.40
CA ALA A 195 2.41 -10.88 19.00
C ALA A 195 1.15 -10.65 19.86
N VAL A 196 0.35 -11.69 20.10
CA VAL A 196 -0.82 -11.62 20.99
C VAL A 196 -0.41 -11.29 22.43
N THR A 197 0.69 -11.89 22.90
CA THR A 197 1.22 -11.64 24.25
C THR A 197 1.64 -10.17 24.42
N LEU A 198 2.35 -9.62 23.43
CA LEU A 198 2.76 -8.21 23.43
C LEU A 198 1.57 -7.26 23.35
N ALA A 199 0.57 -7.56 22.51
CA ALA A 199 -0.61 -6.71 22.33
C ALA A 199 -1.55 -6.72 23.56
N GLY A 200 -1.47 -7.76 24.39
CA GLY A 200 -2.32 -7.95 25.55
C GLY A 200 -3.69 -8.56 25.22
N PRO A 201 -4.40 -9.08 26.24
CA PRO A 201 -5.60 -9.90 26.06
C PRO A 201 -6.81 -9.13 25.50
N ALA A 202 -6.82 -7.80 25.60
CA ALA A 202 -7.90 -6.96 25.07
C ALA A 202 -7.78 -6.71 23.55
N ASN A 203 -6.63 -7.01 22.94
CA ASN A 203 -6.39 -6.74 21.53
C ASN A 203 -6.96 -7.85 20.63
N ASN A 204 -8.25 -7.76 20.34
CA ASN A 204 -8.97 -8.72 19.49
C ASN A 204 -8.40 -8.82 18.07
N LEU A 205 -7.88 -7.72 17.52
CA LEU A 205 -7.29 -7.72 16.17
C LEU A 205 -6.07 -8.64 16.12
N MET A 206 -5.16 -8.54 17.09
CA MET A 206 -3.97 -9.39 17.10
C MET A 206 -4.31 -10.86 17.34
N ALA A 207 -5.33 -11.14 18.17
CA ALA A 207 -5.86 -12.50 18.34
C ALA A 207 -6.40 -13.07 17.02
N GLN A 208 -7.17 -12.28 16.25
CA GLN A 208 -7.67 -12.67 14.93
C GLN A 208 -6.53 -12.92 13.94
N LEU A 209 -5.53 -12.03 13.90
CA LEU A 209 -4.35 -12.16 13.05
C LEU A 209 -3.55 -13.44 13.34
N ARG A 210 -3.43 -13.84 14.61
CA ARG A 210 -2.84 -15.14 14.97
C ARG A 210 -3.66 -16.31 14.42
N GLU A 211 -4.98 -16.27 14.50
CA GLU A 211 -5.82 -17.33 13.94
C GLU A 211 -5.67 -17.43 12.41
N ILE A 212 -5.45 -16.30 11.70
CA ILE A 212 -5.11 -16.31 10.27
C ILE A 212 -3.81 -17.10 10.02
N VAL A 213 -2.76 -16.86 10.82
CA VAL A 213 -1.49 -17.59 10.70
C VAL A 213 -1.71 -19.09 10.94
N ARG A 214 -2.47 -19.45 11.98
CA ARG A 214 -2.80 -20.85 12.30
C ARG A 214 -3.55 -21.54 11.15
N THR A 215 -4.58 -20.89 10.61
CA THR A 215 -5.33 -21.38 9.45
C THR A 215 -4.42 -21.59 8.25
N ARG A 216 -3.52 -20.65 7.94
CA ARG A 216 -2.59 -20.83 6.82
C ARG A 216 -1.61 -21.97 7.02
N VAL A 217 -1.16 -22.23 8.25
CA VAL A 217 -0.37 -23.42 8.58
C VAL A 217 -1.20 -24.69 8.40
N ALA A 218 -2.49 -24.70 8.77
CA ALA A 218 -3.38 -25.85 8.59
C ALA A 218 -3.62 -26.16 7.10
N ILE A 219 -3.89 -25.15 6.26
CA ILE A 219 -4.05 -25.32 4.80
C ILE A 219 -2.82 -25.99 4.19
N ARG A 220 -1.62 -25.56 4.59
CA ARG A 220 -0.37 -26.18 4.10
C ARG A 220 -0.19 -27.63 4.52
N LYS A 221 -0.85 -28.04 5.61
CA LYS A 221 -0.89 -29.42 6.06
C LYS A 221 -2.03 -30.23 5.42
N GLY A 222 -2.79 -29.64 4.49
CA GLY A 222 -3.87 -30.28 3.75
C GLY A 222 -5.27 -30.06 4.34
N ASP A 223 -5.47 -29.08 5.22
CA ASP A 223 -6.81 -28.72 5.71
C ASP A 223 -7.48 -27.70 4.78
N ASP A 224 -8.13 -28.20 3.75
CA ASP A 224 -8.83 -27.39 2.73
C ASP A 224 -10.06 -26.65 3.29
N GLY A 225 -10.61 -27.09 4.44
CA GLY A 225 -11.75 -26.46 5.10
C GLY A 225 -11.39 -25.30 6.03
N ALA A 226 -10.10 -25.10 6.31
CA ALA A 226 -9.64 -24.16 7.33
C ALA A 226 -10.00 -22.69 7.03
N VAL A 227 -10.07 -22.29 5.76
CA VAL A 227 -10.42 -20.91 5.35
C VAL A 227 -11.87 -20.60 5.67
N ASP A 228 -12.80 -21.46 5.25
CA ASP A 228 -14.24 -21.24 5.47
C ASP A 228 -14.56 -21.31 6.98
N ALA A 229 -13.91 -22.23 7.70
CA ALA A 229 -14.05 -22.31 9.15
C ALA A 229 -13.55 -21.04 9.87
N LEU A 230 -12.46 -20.42 9.39
CA LEU A 230 -11.97 -19.16 9.94
C LEU A 230 -12.91 -17.99 9.61
N ALA A 231 -13.34 -17.88 8.35
CA ALA A 231 -14.24 -16.82 7.89
C ALA A 231 -15.58 -16.84 8.64
N ALA A 232 -16.07 -18.01 9.04
CA ALA A 232 -17.28 -18.13 9.87
C ALA A 232 -17.10 -17.59 11.30
N ARG A 233 -15.88 -17.61 11.85
CA ARG A 233 -15.58 -17.19 13.22
C ARG A 233 -15.09 -15.76 13.34
N VAL A 234 -14.40 -15.26 12.32
CA VAL A 234 -13.79 -13.92 12.32
C VAL A 234 -14.67 -12.97 11.52
N ARG A 235 -15.23 -11.96 12.20
CA ARG A 235 -15.91 -10.82 11.58
C ARG A 235 -15.14 -9.55 11.88
N GLN A 236 -15.12 -8.60 10.95
CA GLN A 236 -14.57 -7.28 11.25
C GLN A 236 -15.37 -6.64 12.39
N THR A 237 -14.65 -6.24 13.44
CA THR A 237 -15.21 -5.64 14.66
C THR A 237 -15.17 -4.11 14.64
N SER A 238 -14.52 -3.51 13.65
CA SER A 238 -14.35 -2.07 13.48
C SER A 238 -14.41 -1.68 12.00
N ASP A 239 -14.55 -0.39 11.73
CA ASP A 239 -14.50 0.21 10.39
C ASP A 239 -13.06 0.28 9.83
N ALA A 240 -12.19 -0.65 10.25
CA ALA A 240 -10.81 -0.72 9.82
C ALA A 240 -10.68 -1.18 8.34
N PRO A 241 -9.56 -0.85 7.67
CA PRO A 241 -9.30 -1.35 6.32
C PRO A 241 -9.52 -2.86 6.19
N PRO A 242 -10.01 -3.34 5.03
CA PRO A 242 -10.31 -4.74 4.82
C PRO A 242 -9.07 -5.63 5.02
N VAL A 243 -9.18 -6.62 5.91
CA VAL A 243 -8.06 -7.51 6.26
C VAL A 243 -8.04 -8.71 5.30
N LEU A 244 -6.95 -8.86 4.54
CA LEU A 244 -6.76 -9.99 3.61
C LEU A 244 -6.45 -11.29 4.37
N LEU A 245 -7.37 -12.26 4.34
CA LEU A 245 -7.19 -13.60 4.91
C LEU A 245 -6.29 -14.47 4.04
N TYR A 246 -6.56 -14.49 2.75
CA TYR A 246 -5.90 -15.38 1.78
C TYR A 246 -5.77 -14.69 0.42
N ALA A 247 -4.62 -14.88 -0.21
CA ALA A 247 -4.41 -14.63 -1.62
C ALA A 247 -3.50 -15.73 -2.15
N PRO A 248 -3.79 -16.33 -3.32
CA PRO A 248 -2.84 -17.23 -3.94
C PRO A 248 -1.57 -16.47 -4.35
N PRO A 249 -0.43 -17.16 -4.45
CA PRO A 249 0.78 -16.56 -4.98
C PRO A 249 0.53 -16.06 -6.41
N VAL A 250 1.20 -14.98 -6.78
CA VAL A 250 1.25 -14.57 -8.18
C VAL A 250 2.06 -15.63 -8.94
N GLU A 251 1.47 -16.23 -9.98
CA GLU A 251 2.16 -17.19 -10.86
C GLU A 251 3.47 -16.57 -11.39
N ASP A 252 4.52 -17.38 -11.58
CA ASP A 252 5.78 -16.86 -12.13
C ASP A 252 5.53 -16.31 -13.53
N ILE A 253 5.58 -14.98 -13.64
CA ILE A 253 5.37 -14.25 -14.90
C ILE A 253 6.57 -14.38 -15.85
N ASN A 254 7.68 -14.97 -15.39
CA ASN A 254 8.87 -15.20 -16.19
C ASN A 254 8.79 -16.55 -16.92
N PRO A 255 9.24 -16.63 -18.19
CA PRO A 255 9.31 -17.90 -18.90
C PRO A 255 10.33 -18.87 -18.25
N PRO A 256 10.26 -20.18 -18.58
CA PRO A 256 11.24 -21.16 -18.14
C PRO A 256 12.69 -20.73 -18.44
N ARG A 257 13.63 -21.13 -17.55
CA ARG A 257 15.02 -20.63 -17.52
C ARG A 257 15.78 -20.67 -18.85
N ALA A 258 15.42 -21.56 -19.78
CA ALA A 258 16.07 -21.71 -21.08
C ALA A 258 15.88 -20.50 -22.05
N ILE A 259 14.91 -19.62 -21.80
CA ILE A 259 14.58 -18.46 -22.68
C ILE A 259 15.07 -17.12 -22.08
N VAL A 260 15.63 -17.13 -20.87
CA VAL A 260 16.00 -15.92 -20.10
C VAL A 260 17.03 -15.03 -20.83
N THR A 261 17.83 -15.59 -21.73
CA THR A 261 18.81 -14.85 -22.55
C THR A 261 18.16 -13.78 -23.44
N LEU A 262 16.91 -13.96 -23.86
CA LEU A 262 16.17 -13.00 -24.70
C LEU A 262 15.52 -11.85 -23.90
N MET A 263 15.36 -11.99 -22.58
CA MET A 263 14.72 -10.97 -21.71
C MET A 263 15.70 -9.95 -21.10
N GLN A 264 16.98 -10.02 -21.46
CA GLN A 264 17.99 -9.06 -20.98
C GLN A 264 17.69 -7.61 -21.41
N ASN A 265 16.78 -7.38 -22.34
CA ASN A 265 16.49 -6.06 -22.92
C ASN A 265 15.04 -5.58 -22.68
N ASP A 266 14.28 -6.16 -21.75
CA ASP A 266 12.93 -5.66 -21.45
C ASP A 266 12.99 -4.35 -20.65
N ARG A 267 12.90 -3.23 -21.38
CA ARG A 267 13.00 -1.86 -20.84
C ARG A 267 11.68 -1.33 -20.30
N ALA A 268 10.57 -1.99 -20.60
CA ALA A 268 9.23 -1.44 -20.39
C ALA A 268 8.78 -1.59 -18.94
N ILE A 269 8.00 -0.61 -18.49
CA ILE A 269 7.13 -0.77 -17.32
C ILE A 269 5.73 -1.01 -17.86
N ARG A 270 5.10 -2.09 -17.41
CA ARG A 270 3.71 -2.38 -17.73
C ARG A 270 2.91 -2.36 -16.46
N TYR A 271 1.66 -1.92 -16.52
CA TYR A 271 0.79 -1.96 -15.35
C TYR A 271 -0.65 -2.25 -15.71
N ALA A 272 -1.42 -2.66 -14.70
CA ALA A 272 -2.87 -2.64 -14.75
C ALA A 272 -3.43 -2.19 -13.39
N ASP A 273 -4.48 -1.38 -13.46
CA ASP A 273 -5.30 -1.04 -12.30
C ASP A 273 -6.48 -2.01 -12.30
N ILE A 274 -6.60 -2.78 -11.24
CA ILE A 274 -7.64 -3.79 -11.07
C ILE A 274 -8.62 -3.30 -10.02
N GLY A 275 -9.83 -3.01 -10.46
CA GLY A 275 -10.97 -2.69 -9.61
C GLY A 275 -11.68 -3.96 -9.15
N TYR A 276 -12.13 -4.00 -7.90
CA TYR A 276 -12.87 -5.14 -7.37
C TYR A 276 -13.73 -4.77 -6.16
N TRP A 277 -14.80 -5.53 -5.95
CA TRP A 277 -15.66 -5.42 -4.77
C TRP A 277 -15.37 -6.53 -3.77
N ILE A 278 -15.19 -6.17 -2.50
CA ILE A 278 -15.17 -7.10 -1.38
C ILE A 278 -16.60 -7.23 -0.86
N ARG A 279 -17.23 -8.38 -1.11
CA ARG A 279 -18.61 -8.69 -0.70
C ARG A 279 -18.76 -8.80 0.82
N PRO A 280 -20.02 -8.76 1.34
CA PRO A 280 -20.30 -8.97 2.76
C PRO A 280 -19.76 -10.30 3.33
N ASP A 281 -19.55 -11.31 2.47
CA ASP A 281 -19.00 -12.61 2.83
C ASP A 281 -17.46 -12.68 2.73
N GLY A 282 -16.80 -11.56 2.42
CA GLY A 282 -15.35 -11.47 2.26
C GLY A 282 -14.82 -12.03 0.93
N ARG A 283 -15.69 -12.47 0.01
CA ARG A 283 -15.30 -12.89 -1.34
C ARG A 283 -15.17 -11.70 -2.28
N ILE A 284 -14.37 -11.88 -3.33
CA ILE A 284 -14.24 -10.89 -4.39
C ILE A 284 -15.34 -11.04 -5.43
N ALA A 285 -15.86 -9.90 -5.88
CA ALA A 285 -16.81 -9.75 -6.97
C ALA A 285 -16.29 -8.76 -8.02
N ASP A 286 -16.75 -8.98 -9.26
CA ASP A 286 -16.64 -8.02 -10.36
C ASP A 286 -15.22 -7.47 -10.55
N ALA A 287 -14.21 -8.34 -10.36
CA ALA A 287 -12.82 -7.96 -10.58
C ALA A 287 -12.58 -7.73 -12.07
N GLU A 288 -12.16 -6.51 -12.39
CA GLU A 288 -11.99 -6.01 -13.77
C GLU A 288 -10.75 -5.13 -13.91
N VAL A 289 -10.25 -5.02 -15.14
CA VAL A 289 -9.14 -4.12 -15.46
C VAL A 289 -9.73 -2.76 -15.81
N LEU A 290 -9.46 -1.75 -14.99
CA LEU A 290 -9.93 -0.38 -15.19
C LEU A 290 -9.04 0.38 -16.18
N ARG A 291 -7.73 0.17 -16.05
CA ARG A 291 -6.70 0.84 -16.84
C ARG A 291 -5.54 -0.11 -17.04
N THR A 292 -4.86 -0.02 -18.18
CA THR A 292 -3.64 -0.78 -18.43
C THR A 292 -2.64 -0.02 -19.29
N ASN A 293 -1.37 -0.33 -19.11
CA ASN A 293 -0.29 0.04 -20.00
C ASN A 293 0.47 -1.22 -20.41
N GLY A 294 0.05 -1.85 -21.50
CA GLY A 294 0.80 -2.93 -22.16
C GLY A 294 0.98 -4.21 -21.33
N LEU A 295 0.14 -4.47 -20.32
CA LEU A 295 0.27 -5.68 -19.48
C LEU A 295 0.01 -6.98 -20.25
N GLY A 296 -0.86 -6.93 -21.26
CA GLY A 296 -1.07 -8.00 -22.23
C GLY A 296 -1.42 -9.33 -21.56
N GLN A 297 -0.60 -10.35 -21.85
CA GLN A 297 -0.80 -11.74 -21.43
C GLN A 297 -0.86 -11.96 -19.91
N TRP A 298 -0.33 -11.05 -19.09
CA TRP A 298 -0.36 -11.21 -17.63
C TRP A 298 -1.68 -10.72 -17.00
N SER A 299 -2.49 -9.94 -17.71
CA SER A 299 -3.74 -9.39 -17.18
C SER A 299 -4.71 -10.48 -16.69
N PRO A 300 -4.99 -11.56 -17.45
CA PRO A 300 -5.85 -12.64 -16.99
C PRO A 300 -5.31 -13.39 -15.77
N VAL A 301 -3.98 -13.52 -15.65
CA VAL A 301 -3.32 -14.17 -14.51
C VAL A 301 -3.55 -13.35 -13.24
N LEU A 302 -3.32 -12.04 -13.30
CA LEU A 302 -3.53 -11.14 -12.16
C LEU A 302 -5.01 -11.05 -11.77
N LEU A 303 -5.93 -11.02 -12.75
CA LEU A 303 -7.36 -11.07 -12.47
C LEU A 303 -7.78 -12.35 -11.74
N ARG A 304 -7.26 -13.52 -12.14
CA ARG A 304 -7.51 -14.78 -11.42
C ARG A 304 -6.97 -14.71 -9.98
N GLN A 305 -5.77 -14.16 -9.79
CA GLN A 305 -5.17 -13.97 -8.48
C GLN A 305 -6.05 -13.12 -7.57
N VAL A 306 -6.57 -11.98 -8.08
CA VAL A 306 -7.47 -11.09 -7.34
C VAL A 306 -8.80 -11.77 -7.01
N ARG A 307 -9.43 -12.45 -7.98
CA ARG A 307 -10.71 -13.16 -7.77
C ARG A 307 -10.63 -14.26 -6.72
N ALA A 308 -9.46 -14.87 -6.56
CA ALA A 308 -9.21 -15.92 -5.59
C ALA A 308 -8.92 -15.39 -4.18
N ARG A 309 -8.82 -14.07 -3.98
CA ARG A 309 -8.61 -13.48 -2.66
C ARG A 309 -9.81 -13.72 -1.73
N ARG A 310 -9.51 -13.76 -0.45
CA ARG A 310 -10.49 -13.82 0.65
C ARG A 310 -10.11 -12.80 1.70
N TYR A 311 -11.08 -12.02 2.12
CA TYR A 311 -10.96 -11.01 3.16
C TYR A 311 -11.78 -11.43 4.38
N VAL A 312 -11.47 -10.83 5.52
CA VAL A 312 -12.39 -10.88 6.66
C VAL A 312 -13.69 -10.22 6.20
N PRO A 313 -14.87 -10.86 6.40
CA PRO A 313 -16.17 -10.28 6.11
C PRO A 313 -16.25 -8.83 6.63
N PRO A 314 -16.38 -7.85 5.72
CA PRO A 314 -16.29 -6.46 6.12
C PRO A 314 -17.56 -6.01 6.86
N ARG A 315 -17.41 -5.00 7.71
CA ARG A 315 -18.58 -4.31 8.24
C ARG A 315 -19.10 -3.35 7.16
N LEU A 316 -20.33 -3.57 6.73
CA LEU A 316 -20.99 -2.76 5.70
C LEU A 316 -22.16 -2.01 6.33
N THR A 317 -22.46 -0.83 5.78
CA THR A 317 -23.72 -0.13 6.09
C THR A 317 -24.87 -0.82 5.34
N ASP A 318 -26.08 -0.80 5.91
CA ASP A 318 -27.25 -1.44 5.31
C ASP A 318 -27.44 -1.01 3.84
N GLY A 319 -27.58 -1.98 2.94
CA GLY A 319 -27.75 -1.75 1.50
C GLY A 319 -26.47 -1.58 0.70
N GLN A 320 -25.27 -1.55 1.31
CA GLN A 320 -24.02 -1.52 0.57
C GLN A 320 -23.69 -2.90 -0.05
N PRO A 321 -23.39 -2.98 -1.37
CA PRO A 321 -23.08 -4.24 -2.04
C PRO A 321 -21.70 -4.81 -1.68
N GLY A 322 -20.82 -3.99 -1.10
CA GLY A 322 -19.47 -4.36 -0.68
C GLY A 322 -18.57 -3.15 -0.46
N LEU A 323 -17.28 -3.39 -0.20
CA LEU A 323 -16.23 -2.37 -0.21
C LEU A 323 -15.49 -2.41 -1.55
N TYR A 324 -15.49 -1.31 -2.29
CA TYR A 324 -14.76 -1.21 -3.55
C TYR A 324 -13.28 -0.87 -3.32
N ARG A 325 -12.38 -1.53 -4.06
CA ARG A 325 -10.93 -1.31 -4.03
C ARG A 325 -10.34 -1.28 -5.44
N ILE A 326 -9.20 -0.59 -5.56
CA ILE A 326 -8.39 -0.50 -6.75
C ILE A 326 -6.94 -0.80 -6.38
N ASP A 327 -6.37 -1.85 -6.97
CA ASP A 327 -4.95 -2.19 -6.84
C ASP A 327 -4.23 -1.87 -8.16
N ARG A 328 -3.07 -1.21 -8.09
CA ARG A 328 -2.14 -1.13 -9.23
C ARG A 328 -1.11 -2.23 -9.16
N PHE A 329 -1.11 -3.07 -10.18
CA PHE A 329 -0.06 -4.05 -10.43
C PHE A 329 0.93 -3.52 -11.45
N THR A 330 2.21 -3.46 -11.09
CA THR A 330 3.29 -3.02 -11.96
C THR A 330 4.25 -4.17 -12.24
N VAL A 331 4.48 -4.46 -13.52
CA VAL A 331 5.40 -5.49 -14.01
C VAL A 331 6.59 -4.84 -14.68
N ARG A 332 7.77 -5.05 -14.11
CA ARG A 332 9.02 -4.45 -14.58
C ARG A 332 10.24 -5.25 -14.15
N ALA A 333 11.36 -5.05 -14.85
CA ALA A 333 12.69 -5.50 -14.40
C ALA A 333 13.39 -4.40 -13.58
N THR A 334 14.47 -4.73 -12.87
CA THR A 334 15.32 -3.73 -12.18
C THR A 334 16.20 -2.98 -13.16
N ILE A 335 16.55 -1.73 -12.83
CA ILE A 335 17.57 -0.96 -13.54
C ILE A 335 18.94 -1.57 -13.23
N GLY A 336 19.68 -1.87 -14.27
CA GLY A 336 21.06 -2.35 -14.20
C GLY A 336 21.83 -1.97 -15.45
N THR A 337 23.06 -2.44 -15.54
CA THR A 337 23.92 -2.24 -16.71
C THR A 337 24.10 -3.60 -17.40
N PRO A 338 23.47 -3.83 -18.56
CA PRO A 338 23.65 -5.08 -19.28
C PRO A 338 25.10 -5.28 -19.72
N ILE A 339 25.49 -6.54 -19.84
CA ILE A 339 26.84 -6.91 -20.30
C ILE A 339 27.05 -6.34 -21.72
N GLY A 340 28.21 -5.72 -21.95
CA GLY A 340 28.58 -5.16 -23.25
C GLY A 340 28.09 -3.72 -23.51
N THR A 341 27.40 -3.08 -22.56
CA THR A 341 27.05 -1.65 -22.63
C THR A 341 27.38 -0.94 -21.32
N ARG A 342 27.53 0.39 -21.36
CA ARG A 342 27.63 1.26 -20.17
C ARG A 342 26.33 2.04 -19.89
N ILE A 343 25.30 1.82 -20.71
CA ILE A 343 24.03 2.51 -20.60
C ILE A 343 23.15 1.73 -19.62
N THR A 344 22.75 2.40 -18.54
CA THR A 344 21.81 1.85 -17.57
C THR A 344 20.42 1.74 -18.18
N GLN A 345 19.76 0.61 -17.95
CA GLN A 345 18.44 0.29 -18.49
C GLN A 345 17.80 -0.80 -17.63
N ARG A 346 16.48 -1.00 -17.74
CA ARG A 346 15.85 -2.15 -17.10
C ARG A 346 16.30 -3.43 -17.79
N THR A 347 16.70 -4.41 -17.00
CA THR A 347 17.27 -5.67 -17.47
C THR A 347 17.08 -6.77 -16.44
N GLY A 348 16.95 -8.01 -16.91
CA GLY A 348 16.84 -9.19 -16.05
C GLY A 348 15.41 -9.68 -15.85
N ARG A 349 15.17 -10.35 -14.73
CA ARG A 349 13.87 -10.96 -14.42
C ARG A 349 12.82 -9.89 -14.11
N LEU A 350 11.59 -10.16 -14.53
CA LEU A 350 10.44 -9.36 -14.20
C LEU A 350 9.94 -9.69 -12.80
N SER A 351 9.53 -8.66 -12.08
CA SER A 351 8.84 -8.74 -10.80
C SER A 351 7.50 -8.01 -10.87
N VAL A 352 6.57 -8.43 -10.01
CA VAL A 352 5.26 -7.79 -9.83
C VAL A 352 5.29 -7.00 -8.53
N HIS A 353 4.95 -5.72 -8.62
CA HIS A 353 4.82 -4.80 -7.49
C HIS A 353 3.37 -4.34 -7.40
N VAL A 354 2.81 -4.27 -6.19
CA VAL A 354 1.39 -3.96 -5.97
C VAL A 354 1.27 -2.80 -5.00
N ILE A 355 0.42 -1.84 -5.33
CA ILE A 355 0.05 -0.73 -4.45
C ILE A 355 -1.46 -0.53 -4.47
N ASP A 356 -2.04 -0.17 -3.32
CA ASP A 356 -3.46 0.13 -3.20
C ASP A 356 -3.73 1.58 -3.62
N LEU A 357 -4.37 1.76 -4.77
CA LEU A 357 -4.74 3.09 -5.27
C LEU A 357 -5.96 3.66 -4.54
N THR A 358 -6.84 2.82 -3.98
CA THR A 358 -7.98 3.28 -3.19
C THR A 358 -7.55 4.11 -1.99
N GLU A 359 -6.54 3.63 -1.26
CA GLU A 359 -5.98 4.38 -0.14
C GLU A 359 -5.22 5.62 -0.59
N THR A 360 -4.49 5.52 -1.71
CA THR A 360 -3.77 6.65 -2.30
C THR A 360 -4.72 7.79 -2.68
N ASP A 361 -5.85 7.46 -3.30
CA ASP A 361 -6.88 8.41 -3.71
C ASP A 361 -7.66 8.95 -2.50
N ALA A 362 -8.07 8.08 -1.55
CA ALA A 362 -8.75 8.49 -0.33
C ALA A 362 -7.89 9.40 0.55
N MET A 363 -6.59 9.14 0.66
CA MET A 363 -5.65 10.03 1.34
C MET A 363 -5.56 11.38 0.64
N SER A 364 -5.49 11.38 -0.69
CA SER A 364 -5.49 12.62 -1.49
C SER A 364 -6.80 13.41 -1.32
N GLU A 365 -7.95 12.73 -1.24
CA GLU A 365 -9.28 13.32 -1.04
C GLU A 365 -9.52 13.87 0.36
N ALA A 366 -9.28 13.05 1.40
CA ALA A 366 -9.42 13.45 2.79
C ALA A 366 -8.56 14.69 3.07
N HIS A 367 -7.36 14.72 2.51
CA HIS A 367 -6.45 15.84 2.62
C HIS A 367 -6.94 17.10 1.88
N ARG A 368 -7.48 16.96 0.64
CA ARG A 368 -8.16 18.07 -0.06
C ARG A 368 -9.33 18.65 0.75
N ALA A 369 -10.11 17.79 1.40
CA ALA A 369 -11.24 18.22 2.23
C ALA A 369 -10.80 19.03 3.46
N HIS A 370 -9.60 18.77 4.00
CA HIS A 370 -9.01 19.55 5.09
C HIS A 370 -8.56 20.95 4.63
N VAL A 371 -7.88 21.04 3.47
CA VAL A 371 -7.43 22.32 2.89
C VAL A 371 -8.62 23.22 2.52
N ALA A 372 -9.66 22.65 1.91
CA ALA A 372 -10.87 23.40 1.53
C ALA A 372 -11.63 23.98 2.74
N LYS A 373 -11.45 23.40 3.93
CA LYS A 373 -12.06 23.88 5.19
C LYS A 373 -11.19 24.89 5.94
N GLY A 374 -9.98 25.21 5.46
CA GLY A 374 -9.09 26.18 6.12
C GLY A 374 -8.64 25.78 7.53
N ILE A 375 -8.75 24.48 7.88
CA ILE A 375 -8.34 23.98 9.20
C ILE A 375 -6.86 23.64 9.10
N PRO A 376 -5.95 24.37 9.79
CA PRO A 376 -4.57 23.93 9.89
C PRO A 376 -4.55 22.56 10.55
N ILE A 377 -3.76 21.65 9.99
CA ILE A 377 -3.53 20.33 10.59
C ILE A 377 -2.81 20.58 11.91
N ALA A 378 -3.57 20.65 13.00
CA ALA A 378 -3.01 20.39 14.31
C ALA A 378 -2.51 18.94 14.26
N MET A 379 -1.19 18.78 14.30
CA MET A 379 -0.59 17.52 14.74
C MET A 379 -1.36 17.10 15.99
N ARG A 380 -2.07 15.96 15.93
CA ARG A 380 -2.62 15.35 17.14
C ARG A 380 -1.44 14.89 17.99
N THR A 381 -0.93 15.82 18.80
CA THR A 381 -0.14 15.53 19.98
C THR A 381 -1.12 14.93 20.98
N THR A 382 -1.33 13.62 20.95
CA THR A 382 -1.88 12.94 22.12
C THR A 382 -0.73 12.78 23.11
N ALA A 383 -0.52 13.84 23.88
CA ALA A 383 0.10 13.74 25.19
C ALA A 383 -0.89 13.04 26.12
N ARG A 384 -0.57 11.80 26.51
CA ARG A 384 -0.54 11.32 27.90
C ARG A 384 -0.03 9.89 27.93
#